data_AF-A0A1H8G9R5-F1
#
_entry.id   AF-A0A1H8G9R5-F1
#
_cell.length_a   1.000
_cell.length_b   1.000
_cell.length_c   1.000
_cell.angle_alpha   90.00
_cell.angle_beta   90.00
_cell.angle_gamma   90.00
#
_symmetry.space_group_name_H-M   'P 1'
#
loop_
_entity.id
_entity.type
_entity.pdbx_description
1 polymer ?
#
loop_
_entity_poly.entity_id
_entity_poly.type
_entity_poly.pdbx_seq_one_letter_code
_entity_poly.pdbx_strand_id
1 'polypeptide(L)'
;MQNFQVVDISAWQEKLNWQKLKANNIQGVIIKIGEYTHLDEMFISHVNNAVTYNLPYGIYYYAHASTIDKAIAEANWVDKQIKTYLNGQNPPLGIWYDAEDKSILKNNINVAYMIGNFINQLNELDYNYVGLYSSYNWLTNIIDLNLLADYIPI
;
A
#
# COMPACT_ATOMS: atom_id res chain seq x y z
N MET A 1 -13.94 23.76 -2.93
CA MET A 1 -12.58 23.22 -3.13
C MET A 1 -12.73 21.95 -3.95
N GLN A 2 -11.94 21.78 -5.00
CA GLN A 2 -11.97 20.54 -5.78
C GLN A 2 -11.26 19.46 -4.96
N ASN A 3 -11.90 18.31 -4.75
CA ASN A 3 -11.31 17.21 -3.99
C ASN A 3 -10.12 16.64 -4.76
N PHE A 4 -9.04 16.31 -4.05
CA PHE A 4 -7.90 15.60 -4.64
C PHE A 4 -8.32 14.15 -4.93
N GLN A 5 -8.38 13.77 -6.21
CA GLN A 5 -8.86 12.48 -6.64
C GLN A 5 -7.71 11.56 -7.06
N VAL A 6 -7.63 10.41 -6.42
CA VAL A 6 -6.71 9.32 -6.74
C VAL A 6 -7.49 8.09 -7.17
N VAL A 7 -6.83 7.19 -7.91
CA VAL A 7 -7.36 5.85 -8.21
C VAL A 7 -6.31 4.81 -7.84
N ASP A 8 -6.73 3.67 -7.31
CA ASP A 8 -5.87 2.52 -7.13
C ASP A 8 -5.90 1.60 -8.36
N ILE A 9 -4.75 1.00 -8.68
CA ILE A 9 -4.58 0.13 -9.86
C ILE A 9 -3.65 -1.04 -9.56
N SER A 10 -3.84 -2.13 -10.30
CA SER A 10 -3.00 -3.33 -10.21
C SER A 10 -2.95 -4.05 -11.56
N ALA A 11 -2.47 -5.30 -11.58
CA ALA A 11 -2.55 -6.19 -12.73
C ALA A 11 -3.96 -6.29 -13.35
N TRP A 12 -5.04 -6.03 -12.60
CA TRP A 12 -6.41 -6.01 -13.13
C TRP A 12 -6.67 -4.89 -14.16
N GLN A 13 -5.80 -3.87 -14.25
CA GLN A 13 -5.88 -2.78 -15.23
C GLN A 13 -4.74 -2.84 -16.26
N GLU A 14 -4.64 -3.95 -16.99
CA GLU A 14 -3.59 -4.19 -18.00
C GLU A 14 -3.48 -3.10 -19.08
N LYS A 15 -4.61 -2.57 -19.55
CA LYS A 15 -4.71 -1.63 -20.69
C LYS A 15 -5.27 -0.28 -20.29
N LEU A 16 -4.78 0.26 -19.18
CA LEU A 16 -5.23 1.55 -18.65
C LEU A 16 -4.94 2.70 -19.62
N ASN A 17 -5.96 3.53 -19.88
CA ASN A 17 -5.79 4.74 -20.69
C ASN A 17 -5.36 5.91 -19.79
N TRP A 18 -4.05 6.08 -19.63
CA TRP A 18 -3.42 7.11 -18.80
C TRP A 18 -3.76 8.55 -19.24
N GLN A 19 -3.90 8.79 -20.55
CA GLN A 19 -4.34 10.08 -21.07
C GLN A 19 -5.77 10.41 -20.59
N LYS A 20 -6.66 9.42 -20.58
CA LYS A 20 -8.03 9.57 -20.09
C LYS A 20 -8.08 9.83 -18.58
N LEU A 21 -7.19 9.23 -17.79
CA LEU A 21 -7.08 9.56 -16.36
C LEU A 21 -6.79 11.05 -16.15
N LYS A 22 -5.80 11.60 -16.87
CA LYS A 22 -5.49 13.04 -16.82
C LYS A 22 -6.65 13.90 -17.31
N ALA A 23 -7.29 13.52 -18.41
CA ALA A 23 -8.43 14.25 -18.97
C ALA A 23 -9.63 14.29 -18.01
N ASN A 24 -9.79 13.26 -17.17
CA ASN A 24 -10.80 13.17 -16.13
C ASN A 24 -10.37 13.80 -14.79
N ASN A 25 -9.28 14.58 -14.77
CA ASN A 25 -8.77 15.26 -13.59
C ASN A 25 -8.39 14.31 -12.44
N ILE A 26 -7.93 13.09 -12.75
CA ILE A 26 -7.26 12.24 -11.77
C ILE A 26 -5.89 12.84 -11.47
N GLN A 27 -5.59 13.01 -10.18
CA GLN A 27 -4.42 13.74 -9.69
C GLN A 27 -3.31 12.83 -9.16
N GLY A 28 -3.56 11.53 -9.05
CA GLY A 28 -2.56 10.55 -8.65
C GLY A 28 -3.06 9.11 -8.74
N VAL A 29 -2.15 8.15 -8.55
CA VAL A 29 -2.47 6.72 -8.57
C VAL A 29 -1.84 5.98 -7.38
N ILE A 30 -2.53 5.00 -6.81
CA ILE A 30 -1.92 4.09 -5.81
C ILE A 30 -1.75 2.71 -6.48
N ILE A 31 -0.52 2.24 -6.59
CA ILE A 31 -0.18 1.09 -7.44
C ILE A 31 0.06 -0.14 -6.57
N LYS A 32 -0.57 -1.28 -6.87
CA LYS A 32 -0.26 -2.53 -6.17
C LYS A 32 1.20 -2.90 -6.39
N ILE A 33 1.98 -2.98 -5.32
CA ILE A 33 3.36 -3.50 -5.40
C ILE A 33 3.35 -5.03 -5.44
N GLY A 34 2.44 -5.67 -4.72
CA GLY A 34 2.39 -7.12 -4.64
C GLY A 34 1.56 -7.65 -3.48
N GLU A 35 1.63 -8.96 -3.32
CA GLU A 35 1.03 -9.76 -2.24
C GLU A 35 1.81 -11.07 -2.08
N TYR A 36 1.74 -11.76 -0.94
CA TYR A 36 2.46 -13.03 -0.70
C TYR A 36 3.94 -13.01 -1.11
N THR A 37 4.63 -11.88 -0.94
CA THR A 37 6.02 -11.69 -1.40
C THR A 37 6.23 -11.92 -2.92
N HIS A 38 5.17 -11.71 -3.70
CA HIS A 38 5.15 -11.75 -5.15
C HIS A 38 4.85 -10.36 -5.71
N LEU A 39 5.64 -9.93 -6.70
CA LEU A 39 5.48 -8.63 -7.34
C LEU A 39 4.25 -8.65 -8.24
N ASP A 40 3.42 -7.60 -8.19
CA ASP A 40 2.31 -7.45 -9.12
C ASP A 40 2.84 -7.34 -10.57
N GLU A 41 2.23 -8.09 -11.49
CA GLU A 41 2.70 -8.24 -12.87
C GLU A 41 2.80 -6.90 -13.63
N MET A 42 1.96 -5.92 -13.26
CA MET A 42 1.90 -4.62 -13.90
C MET A 42 2.67 -3.54 -13.14
N PHE A 43 3.15 -3.79 -11.91
CA PHE A 43 3.76 -2.78 -11.03
C PHE A 43 4.77 -1.88 -11.75
N ILE A 44 5.78 -2.48 -12.39
CA ILE A 44 6.87 -1.75 -13.06
C ILE A 44 6.30 -0.88 -14.20
N SER A 45 5.40 -1.44 -15.01
CA SER A 45 4.82 -0.71 -16.14
C SER A 45 3.92 0.43 -15.67
N HIS A 46 3.17 0.24 -14.58
CA HIS A 46 2.30 1.26 -14.00
C HIS A 46 3.11 2.40 -13.39
N VAL A 47 4.20 2.11 -12.67
CA VAL A 47 5.12 3.13 -12.15
C VAL A 47 5.73 3.94 -13.29
N ASN A 48 6.27 3.26 -14.32
CA ASN A 48 6.86 3.93 -15.47
C ASN A 48 5.85 4.84 -16.19
N ASN A 49 4.60 4.39 -16.33
CA ASN A 49 3.54 5.20 -16.92
C ASN A 49 3.15 6.39 -16.03
N ALA A 50 3.03 6.21 -14.71
CA ALA A 50 2.76 7.31 -13.78
C ALA A 50 3.81 8.42 -13.91
N VAL A 51 5.10 8.05 -13.95
CA VAL A 51 6.22 8.97 -14.20
C VAL A 51 6.10 9.64 -15.58
N THR A 52 5.89 8.85 -16.64
CA THR A 52 5.75 9.37 -18.02
C THR A 52 4.64 10.40 -18.16
N TYR A 53 3.52 10.18 -17.48
CA TYR A 53 2.36 11.07 -17.51
C TYR A 53 2.41 12.18 -16.45
N ASN A 54 3.48 12.25 -15.66
CA ASN A 54 3.66 13.20 -14.57
C ASN A 54 2.49 13.16 -13.57
N LEU A 55 2.10 11.95 -13.18
CA LEU A 55 1.15 11.68 -12.10
C LEU A 55 1.92 11.21 -10.87
N PRO A 56 1.76 11.87 -9.71
CA PRO A 56 2.31 11.33 -8.47
C PRO A 56 1.69 9.97 -8.17
N TYR A 57 2.48 9.08 -7.58
CA TYR A 57 2.02 7.74 -7.23
C TYR A 57 2.33 7.39 -5.78
N GLY A 58 1.51 6.51 -5.23
CA GLY A 58 1.78 5.75 -4.02
C GLY A 58 1.79 4.27 -4.36
N ILE A 59 2.02 3.43 -3.37
CA ILE A 59 1.96 1.98 -3.53
C ILE A 59 1.12 1.35 -2.44
N TYR A 60 0.49 0.21 -2.73
CA TYR A 60 -0.14 -0.62 -1.69
C TYR A 60 0.34 -2.06 -1.75
N TYR A 61 0.43 -2.70 -0.61
CA TYR A 61 0.75 -4.13 -0.47
C TYR A 61 -0.45 -4.85 0.12
N TYR A 62 -1.01 -5.82 -0.64
CA TYR A 62 -2.16 -6.61 -0.20
C TYR A 62 -1.68 -7.68 0.78
N ALA A 63 -2.09 -7.54 2.04
CA ALA A 63 -1.43 -8.19 3.15
C ALA A 63 -2.06 -9.53 3.55
N HIS A 64 -1.20 -10.44 4.02
CA HIS A 64 -1.62 -11.79 4.43
C HIS A 64 -0.96 -12.28 5.73
N ALA A 65 -0.16 -11.45 6.38
CA ALA A 65 0.49 -11.79 7.63
C ALA A 65 -0.54 -12.11 8.74
N SER A 66 -0.43 -13.31 9.29
CA SER A 66 -1.20 -13.76 10.48
C SER A 66 -0.39 -13.72 11.76
N THR A 67 0.87 -13.28 11.69
CA THR A 67 1.77 -13.11 12.84
C THR A 67 2.60 -11.85 12.65
N ILE A 68 3.13 -11.31 13.75
CA ILE A 68 4.02 -10.14 13.73
C ILE A 68 5.26 -10.40 12.85
N ASP A 69 5.93 -11.55 13.02
CA ASP A 69 7.11 -11.89 12.21
C ASP A 69 6.82 -11.92 10.71
N LYS A 70 5.62 -12.37 10.31
CA LYS A 70 5.20 -12.35 8.92
C LYS A 70 4.94 -10.92 8.43
N ALA A 71 4.36 -10.06 9.25
CA ALA A 71 4.12 -8.66 8.90
C ALA A 71 5.46 -7.92 8.70
N ILE A 72 6.44 -8.18 9.57
CA ILE A 72 7.81 -7.68 9.41
C ILE A 72 8.47 -8.23 8.13
N ALA A 73 8.27 -9.51 7.83
CA ALA A 73 8.77 -10.10 6.58
C ALA A 73 8.14 -9.48 5.32
N GLU A 74 6.84 -9.19 5.34
CA GLU A 74 6.14 -8.47 4.28
C GLU A 74 6.70 -7.05 4.11
N ALA A 75 6.91 -6.31 5.21
CA ALA A 75 7.52 -4.97 5.18
C ALA A 75 8.93 -4.98 4.57
N ASN A 76 9.78 -5.91 5.01
CA ASN A 76 11.13 -6.08 4.46
C ASN A 76 11.12 -6.46 2.98
N TRP A 77 10.12 -7.23 2.56
CA TRP A 77 9.95 -7.55 1.14
C TRP A 77 9.55 -6.31 0.32
N VAL A 78 8.63 -5.48 0.84
CA VAL A 78 8.24 -4.20 0.21
C VAL A 78 9.44 -3.26 0.09
N ASP A 79 10.22 -3.09 1.17
CA ASP A 79 11.48 -2.32 1.14
C ASP A 79 12.43 -2.78 0.03
N LYS A 80 12.63 -4.10 -0.10
CA LYS A 80 13.48 -4.66 -1.15
C LYS A 80 12.98 -4.29 -2.54
N GLN A 81 11.67 -4.30 -2.77
CA GLN A 81 11.09 -3.94 -4.07
C GLN A 81 11.24 -2.42 -4.34
N ILE A 82 11.02 -1.58 -3.33
CA ILE A 82 11.21 -0.12 -3.44
C ILE A 82 12.67 0.20 -3.77
N LYS A 83 13.64 -0.44 -3.10
CA LYS A 83 15.07 -0.32 -3.41
C LYS A 83 15.41 -0.77 -4.83
N THR A 84 14.79 -1.85 -5.29
CA THR A 84 15.06 -2.43 -6.61
C THR A 84 14.47 -1.62 -7.76
N TYR A 85 13.22 -1.17 -7.62
CA TYR A 85 12.44 -0.60 -8.73
C TYR A 85 12.23 0.92 -8.62
N LEU A 86 12.30 1.48 -7.41
CA LEU A 86 12.09 2.90 -7.15
C LEU A 86 13.37 3.60 -6.65
N ASN A 87 14.54 2.95 -6.77
CA ASN A 87 15.83 3.45 -6.28
C ASN A 87 15.83 3.84 -4.79
N GLY A 88 15.01 3.18 -3.97
CA GLY A 88 14.88 3.48 -2.54
C GLY A 88 14.14 4.77 -2.22
N GLN A 89 13.50 5.40 -3.21
CA GLN A 89 12.75 6.64 -3.01
C GLN A 89 11.39 6.37 -2.35
N ASN A 90 11.00 7.26 -1.44
CA ASN A 90 9.66 7.28 -0.86
C ASN A 90 8.62 7.58 -1.96
N PRO A 91 7.58 6.73 -2.15
CA PRO A 91 6.48 7.04 -3.07
C PRO A 91 5.77 8.35 -2.64
N PRO A 92 5.56 9.32 -3.54
CA PRO A 92 4.98 10.62 -3.19
C PRO A 92 3.60 10.58 -2.51
N LEU A 93 2.79 9.55 -2.79
CA LEU A 93 1.48 9.35 -2.16
C LEU A 93 1.49 8.24 -1.09
N GLY A 94 2.67 7.84 -0.63
CA GLY A 94 2.85 6.92 0.49
C GLY A 94 2.82 5.44 0.15
N ILE A 95 3.01 4.64 1.19
CA ILE A 95 2.98 3.17 1.19
C ILE A 95 1.80 2.73 2.04
N TRP A 96 0.89 1.94 1.48
CA TRP A 96 -0.36 1.56 2.14
C TRP A 96 -0.37 0.05 2.43
N TYR A 97 -0.56 -0.30 3.69
CA TYR A 97 -0.82 -1.68 4.10
C TYR A 97 -2.30 -1.97 3.91
N ASP A 98 -2.62 -2.80 2.91
CA ASP A 98 -4.00 -3.17 2.56
C ASP A 98 -4.41 -4.40 3.38
N ALA A 99 -5.16 -4.15 4.46
CA ALA A 99 -5.57 -5.15 5.44
C ALA A 99 -7.02 -5.57 5.21
N GLU A 100 -7.26 -6.50 4.29
CA GLU A 100 -8.61 -6.98 3.97
C GLU A 100 -8.73 -8.52 3.84
N ASP A 101 -7.62 -9.23 3.84
CA ASP A 101 -7.60 -10.67 3.61
C ASP A 101 -7.88 -11.49 4.88
N LYS A 102 -8.77 -12.48 4.78
CA LYS A 102 -9.12 -13.37 5.90
C LYS A 102 -7.93 -14.18 6.42
N SER A 103 -6.86 -14.35 5.63
CA SER A 103 -5.66 -15.06 6.06
C SER A 103 -4.99 -14.41 7.26
N ILE A 104 -5.15 -13.08 7.43
CA ILE A 104 -4.64 -12.31 8.57
C ILE A 104 -5.26 -12.80 9.90
N LEU A 105 -6.53 -13.27 9.87
CA LEU A 105 -7.30 -13.64 11.06
C LEU A 105 -6.94 -15.01 11.67
N LYS A 106 -6.04 -15.78 11.04
CA LYS A 106 -5.83 -17.22 11.34
C LYS A 106 -5.39 -17.54 12.77
N ASN A 107 -4.73 -16.62 13.48
CA ASN A 107 -4.09 -16.93 14.77
C ASN A 107 -4.77 -16.31 15.99
N ASN A 108 -5.98 -15.73 15.84
CA ASN A 108 -6.70 -15.05 16.93
C ASN A 108 -5.86 -13.96 17.64
N ILE A 109 -4.91 -13.37 16.90
CA ILE A 109 -4.11 -12.22 17.30
C ILE A 109 -4.83 -10.97 16.78
N ASN A 110 -4.81 -9.88 17.55
CA ASN A 110 -5.40 -8.62 17.10
C ASN A 110 -4.70 -8.13 15.82
N VAL A 111 -5.49 -7.86 14.77
CA VAL A 111 -5.01 -7.42 13.46
C VAL A 111 -4.15 -6.16 13.55
N ALA A 112 -4.45 -5.27 14.50
CA ALA A 112 -3.68 -4.05 14.74
C ALA A 112 -2.20 -4.32 15.01
N TYR A 113 -1.83 -5.47 15.58
CA TYR A 113 -0.43 -5.81 15.80
C TYR A 113 0.33 -6.09 14.49
N MET A 114 -0.30 -6.73 13.51
CA MET A 114 0.33 -6.94 12.20
C MET A 114 0.48 -5.62 11.46
N ILE A 115 -0.58 -4.80 11.44
CA ILE A 115 -0.58 -3.46 10.83
C ILE A 115 0.54 -2.60 11.46
N GLY A 116 0.54 -2.47 12.78
CA GLY A 116 1.50 -1.63 13.49
C GLY A 116 2.96 -2.07 13.29
N ASN A 117 3.25 -3.38 13.28
CA ASN A 117 4.61 -3.88 13.07
C ASN A 117 5.08 -3.78 11.62
N PHE A 118 4.19 -3.95 10.64
CA PHE A 118 4.53 -3.68 9.24
C PHE A 118 4.90 -2.21 9.05
N ILE A 119 4.07 -1.30 9.56
CA ILE A 119 4.27 0.15 9.45
C ILE A 119 5.53 0.58 10.19
N ASN A 120 5.71 0.13 11.43
CA ASN A 120 6.90 0.45 12.22
C ASN A 120 8.18 -0.03 11.54
N GLN A 121 8.18 -1.23 10.96
CA GLN A 121 9.35 -1.74 10.24
C GLN A 121 9.70 -0.85 9.03
N LEU A 122 8.74 -0.36 8.27
CA LEU A 122 9.02 0.55 7.16
C LEU A 122 9.49 1.93 7.67
N ASN A 123 8.94 2.43 8.77
CA ASN A 123 9.40 3.68 9.39
C ASN A 123 10.87 3.57 9.86
N GLU A 124 11.26 2.44 10.47
CA GLU A 124 12.65 2.14 10.85
C GLU A 124 13.60 2.03 9.64
N LEU A 125 13.06 1.84 8.44
CA LEU A 125 13.78 1.80 7.16
C LEU A 125 13.71 3.14 6.40
N ASP A 126 13.43 4.24 7.10
CA ASP A 126 13.39 5.63 6.60
C ASP A 126 12.24 5.94 5.61
N TYR A 127 11.15 5.15 5.63
CA TYR A 127 9.91 5.50 4.94
C TYR A 127 9.01 6.36 5.82
N ASN A 128 8.64 7.54 5.35
CA ASN A 128 8.05 8.59 6.21
C ASN A 128 6.52 8.72 6.09
N TYR A 129 5.92 8.08 5.10
CA TYR A 129 4.48 8.14 4.87
C TYR A 129 3.93 6.74 4.56
N VAL A 130 3.67 6.01 5.65
CA VAL A 130 3.21 4.61 5.62
C VAL A 130 1.90 4.52 6.39
N GLY A 131 0.85 4.02 5.74
CA GLY A 131 -0.52 4.04 6.25
C GLY A 131 -1.23 2.71 6.19
N LEU A 132 -2.44 2.69 6.76
CA LEU A 132 -3.40 1.60 6.68
C LEU A 132 -4.43 1.93 5.61
N TYR A 133 -4.76 0.95 4.76
CA TYR A 133 -5.98 0.94 3.99
C TYR A 133 -6.81 -0.29 4.37
N SER A 134 -8.12 -0.13 4.50
CA SER A 134 -9.04 -1.22 4.75
C SER A 134 -10.50 -0.80 4.50
N SER A 135 -11.39 -1.75 4.28
CA SER A 135 -12.83 -1.44 4.15
C SER A 135 -13.46 -1.01 5.47
N TYR A 136 -14.57 -0.28 5.36
CA TYR A 136 -15.36 0.19 6.51
C TYR A 136 -15.68 -0.92 7.52
N ASN A 137 -16.03 -2.12 7.05
CA ASN A 137 -16.30 -3.24 7.94
C ASN A 137 -15.08 -3.67 8.75
N TRP A 138 -13.90 -3.70 8.14
CA TRP A 138 -12.68 -4.04 8.85
C TRP A 138 -12.31 -2.97 9.88
N LEU A 139 -12.36 -1.69 9.48
CA LEU A 139 -12.07 -0.56 10.37
C LEU A 139 -13.01 -0.46 11.57
N THR A 140 -14.25 -0.95 11.44
CA THR A 140 -15.26 -0.84 12.50
C THR A 140 -15.41 -2.10 13.35
N ASN A 141 -15.21 -3.27 12.76
CA ASN A 141 -15.59 -4.55 13.38
C ASN A 141 -14.44 -5.54 13.53
N ILE A 142 -13.27 -5.30 12.90
CA ILE A 142 -12.15 -6.27 12.87
C ILE A 142 -10.88 -5.67 13.47
N ILE A 143 -10.55 -4.44 13.09
CA ILE A 143 -9.33 -3.76 13.51
C ILE A 143 -9.65 -2.93 14.75
N ASP A 144 -8.96 -3.20 15.85
CA ASP A 144 -9.00 -2.31 17.01
C ASP A 144 -8.09 -1.10 16.77
N LEU A 145 -8.65 -0.04 16.19
CA LEU A 145 -7.91 1.17 15.83
C LEU A 145 -7.29 1.87 17.04
N ASN A 146 -7.77 1.64 18.26
CA ASN A 146 -7.20 2.25 19.47
C ASN A 146 -5.81 1.68 19.83
N LEU A 147 -5.42 0.55 19.22
CA LEU A 147 -4.10 -0.03 19.38
C LEU A 147 -3.08 0.48 18.35
N LEU A 148 -3.53 1.23 17.34
CA LEU A 148 -2.65 1.85 16.36
C LEU A 148 -2.15 3.19 16.89
N ALA A 149 -0.92 3.55 16.52
CA ALA A 149 -0.35 4.84 16.89
C ALA A 149 -1.04 5.99 16.13
N ASP A 150 -1.28 7.12 16.79
CA ASP A 150 -2.02 8.28 16.25
C ASP A 150 -1.40 8.88 14.96
N TYR A 151 -0.11 8.62 14.70
CA TYR A 151 0.56 9.13 13.50
C TYR A 151 0.20 8.33 12.24
N ILE A 152 -0.40 7.14 12.37
CA ILE A 152 -0.68 6.24 11.25
C ILE A 152 -1.82 6.85 10.42
N PRO A 153 -1.59 7.22 9.15
CA PRO A 153 -2.66 7.64 8.26
C PRO A 153 -3.57 6.45 7.94
N ILE A 154 -4.89 6.69 7.93
CA ILE A 154 -5.96 5.73 7.65
C ILE A 154 -6.89 6.35 6.60
#